data_AF-A0A8W8N500-F1
#
_entry.id   AF-A0A8W8N500-F1
#
_cell.length_a   1.000
_cell.length_b   1.000
_cell.length_c   1.000
_cell.angle_alpha   90.00
_cell.angle_beta   90.00
_cell.angle_gamma   90.00
#
_symmetry.space_group_name_H-M   'P 1'
#
loop_
_entity.id
_entity.type
_entity.pdbx_description
1 polymer ?
#
loop_
_entity_poly.entity_id
_entity_poly.type
_entity_poly.pdbx_seq_one_letter_code
_entity_poly.pdbx_strand_id
1 'polypeptide(L)'
;ITGHGSDENGCGEFCVTSHHFSVNGHINNITFSEAGTPLGCANQVLTGVEPNEHGTWLYGRNGWCDGRNVFPWVIDITQQVSLNKHNQITYFGWFNGMDPNPKQNPGMISIYSYLVYYRT
;
A
#
# COMPACT_ATOMS: atom_id res chain seq x y z
N ILE A 1 -3.91 -0.88 -2.80
CA ILE A 1 -3.76 -0.36 -1.42
C ILE A 1 -3.37 1.08 -1.57
N THR A 2 -4.06 1.99 -0.90
CA THR A 2 -3.75 3.42 -0.94
C THR A 2 -4.00 4.05 0.42
N GLY A 3 -3.07 4.86 0.90
CA GLY A 3 -3.24 5.63 2.12
C GLY A 3 -3.72 7.06 1.86
N HIS A 4 -4.57 7.56 2.75
CA HIS A 4 -5.27 8.84 2.62
C HIS A 4 -5.31 9.59 3.96
N GLY A 5 -5.34 10.92 3.91
CA GLY A 5 -5.35 11.76 5.10
C GLY A 5 -3.98 11.88 5.76
N SER A 6 -3.92 12.57 6.89
CA SER A 6 -2.67 12.85 7.59
C SER A 6 -2.93 12.98 9.09
N ASP A 7 -2.25 12.16 9.87
CA ASP A 7 -2.12 12.33 11.33
C ASP A 7 -0.91 13.21 11.68
N GLU A 8 -0.53 13.26 12.97
CA GLU A 8 0.63 14.04 13.43
C GLU A 8 1.99 13.54 12.92
N ASN A 9 2.05 12.36 12.32
CA ASN A 9 3.25 11.77 11.70
C ASN A 9 3.22 11.90 10.17
N GLY A 10 2.22 12.58 9.60
CA GLY A 10 2.00 12.61 8.16
C GLY A 10 1.43 11.29 7.61
N CYS A 11 0.96 10.39 8.47
CA CYS A 11 0.55 9.05 8.08
C CYS A 11 -0.88 8.97 7.56
N GLY A 12 -1.06 8.00 6.67
CA GLY A 12 -2.16 7.99 5.70
C GLY A 12 -1.55 8.20 4.32
N GLU A 13 -1.49 9.45 3.88
CA GLU A 13 -1.09 9.82 2.52
C GLU A 13 0.42 9.90 2.32
N PHE A 14 1.17 10.47 3.27
CA PHE A 14 2.55 10.90 3.01
C PHE A 14 3.62 10.12 3.77
N CYS A 15 3.29 9.39 4.84
CA CYS A 15 4.31 8.58 5.51
C CYS A 15 4.53 7.23 4.80
N VAL A 16 5.74 6.67 4.96
CA VAL A 16 6.05 5.32 4.51
C VAL A 16 5.34 4.31 5.40
N THR A 17 4.51 3.46 4.80
CA THR A 17 3.94 2.29 5.47
C THR A 17 4.31 1.00 4.74
N SER A 18 4.34 -0.09 5.50
CA SER A 18 4.44 -1.44 4.97
C SER A 18 3.14 -2.20 5.20
N HIS A 19 2.77 -3.04 4.26
CA HIS A 19 1.51 -3.77 4.23
C HIS A 19 1.83 -5.25 4.13
N HIS A 20 1.31 -6.03 5.07
CA HIS A 20 1.69 -7.43 5.26
C HIS A 20 0.45 -8.32 5.13
N PHE A 21 0.61 -9.41 4.39
CA PHE A 21 -0.36 -10.48 4.24
C PHE A 21 0.28 -11.77 4.70
N SER A 22 -0.22 -12.31 5.82
CA SER A 22 0.15 -13.64 6.31
C SER A 22 -0.78 -14.68 5.70
N VAL A 23 -0.25 -15.58 4.87
CA VAL A 23 -1.00 -16.71 4.28
C VAL A 23 -0.51 -18.00 4.95
N ASN A 24 -1.35 -18.59 5.80
CA ASN A 24 -1.00 -19.76 6.61
C ASN A 24 0.35 -19.62 7.37
N GLY A 25 0.69 -18.40 7.81
CA GLY A 25 1.94 -18.10 8.51
C GLY A 25 3.09 -17.62 7.61
N HIS A 26 2.96 -17.69 6.28
CA HIS A 26 3.93 -17.12 5.35
C HIS A 26 3.67 -15.63 5.14
N ILE A 27 4.64 -14.77 5.43
CA ILE A 27 4.52 -13.31 5.27
C ILE A 27 4.88 -12.90 3.85
N ASN A 28 3.97 -12.18 3.21
CA ASN A 28 4.21 -11.43 1.98
C ASN A 28 3.97 -9.96 2.28
N ASN A 29 4.83 -9.06 1.81
CA ASN A 29 4.65 -7.64 2.06
C ASN A 29 5.04 -6.74 0.90
N ILE A 30 4.53 -5.52 0.97
CA ILE A 30 4.91 -4.40 0.11
C ILE A 30 5.08 -3.16 0.98
N THR A 31 6.11 -2.37 0.68
CA THR A 31 6.37 -1.09 1.33
C THR A 31 6.30 0.02 0.28
N PHE A 32 5.54 1.07 0.57
CA PHE A 32 5.47 2.24 -0.31
C PHE A 32 6.54 3.25 0.07
N SER A 33 7.80 2.94 -0.27
CA SER A 33 8.98 3.75 0.08
C SER A 33 9.05 5.10 -0.62
N GLU A 34 8.31 5.27 -1.72
CA GLU A 34 8.21 6.56 -2.42
C GLU A 34 7.47 7.61 -1.57
N ALA A 35 6.59 7.18 -0.66
CA ALA A 35 5.95 8.07 0.29
C ALA A 35 7.01 8.78 1.15
N GLY A 36 6.76 10.03 1.52
CA GLY A 36 7.65 10.82 2.37
C GLY A 36 8.83 11.42 1.62
N THR A 37 8.92 11.21 0.30
CA THR A 37 9.91 11.84 -0.55
C THR A 37 9.33 13.10 -1.21
N PRO A 38 10.14 14.16 -1.40
CA PRO A 38 9.67 15.40 -2.01
C PRO A 38 9.36 15.28 -3.50
N LEU A 39 9.82 14.22 -4.19
CA LEU A 39 9.68 14.05 -5.64
C LEU A 39 9.17 12.66 -6.05
N GLY A 40 8.69 11.83 -5.12
CA GLY A 40 8.33 10.43 -5.42
C GLY A 40 7.32 10.29 -6.55
N CYS A 41 6.33 11.17 -6.63
CA CYS A 41 5.37 11.18 -7.73
C CYS A 41 5.91 11.92 -8.98
N ALA A 42 6.66 13.01 -8.82
CA ALA A 42 7.30 13.69 -9.95
C ALA A 42 8.26 12.77 -10.73
N ASN A 43 8.98 11.89 -10.03
CA ASN A 43 9.87 10.91 -10.64
C ASN A 43 9.13 9.82 -11.43
N GLN A 44 7.80 9.72 -11.27
CA GLN A 44 6.94 8.74 -11.93
C GLN A 44 6.15 9.31 -13.13
N VAL A 45 6.42 10.53 -13.58
CA VAL A 45 5.78 11.15 -14.75
C VAL A 45 5.87 10.26 -16.00
N LEU A 46 7.03 9.64 -16.25
CA LEU A 46 7.22 8.72 -17.38
C LEU A 46 6.37 7.43 -17.27
N THR A 47 5.73 7.19 -16.13
CA THR A 47 4.88 6.02 -15.86
C THR A 47 3.41 6.39 -15.60
N GLY A 48 3.02 7.61 -15.96
CA GLY A 48 1.62 8.06 -15.99
C GLY A 48 1.18 8.97 -14.84
N VAL A 49 2.10 9.55 -14.07
CA VAL A 49 1.75 10.71 -13.21
C VAL A 49 1.57 11.93 -14.09
N GLU A 50 0.47 12.65 -13.91
CA GLU A 50 0.21 13.88 -14.66
C GLU A 50 1.07 15.02 -14.09
N PRO A 51 1.99 15.61 -14.89
CA PRO A 51 2.83 16.69 -14.42
C PRO A 51 2.08 18.02 -14.36
N ASN A 52 2.54 18.93 -13.51
CA ASN A 52 2.03 20.30 -13.38
C ASN A 52 0.56 20.40 -12.93
N GLU A 53 0.04 19.39 -12.25
CA GLU A 53 -1.13 19.62 -11.41
C GLU A 53 -0.78 20.68 -10.34
N HIS A 54 -1.70 21.57 -10.00
CA HIS A 54 -1.40 22.59 -8.99
C HIS A 54 -1.24 21.93 -7.60
N GLY A 55 -0.37 22.46 -6.74
CA GLY A 55 -0.24 21.99 -5.35
C GLY A 55 0.83 20.92 -5.16
N THR A 56 0.48 19.81 -4.50
CA THR A 56 1.44 18.84 -3.92
C THR A 56 1.69 17.60 -4.79
N TRP A 57 1.35 17.66 -6.09
CA TRP A 57 1.43 16.52 -7.00
C TRP A 57 2.80 15.84 -7.08
N LEU A 58 3.88 16.60 -6.85
CA LEU A 58 5.25 16.11 -6.88
C LEU A 58 5.57 15.15 -5.72
N TYR A 59 4.91 15.31 -4.57
CA TYR A 59 5.24 14.56 -3.35
C TYR A 59 4.86 13.09 -3.51
N GLY A 60 5.76 12.22 -3.06
CA GLY A 60 5.48 10.80 -3.03
C GLY A 60 4.39 10.47 -2.01
N ARG A 61 3.50 9.56 -2.38
CA ARG A 61 2.35 9.16 -1.58
C ARG A 61 2.24 7.66 -1.40
N ASN A 62 1.41 7.27 -0.45
CA ASN A 62 1.27 5.89 -0.01
C ASN A 62 0.47 5.03 -1.00
N GLY A 63 1.17 4.53 -2.03
CA GLY A 63 0.62 3.58 -3.01
C GLY A 63 -0.14 4.20 -4.18
N TRP A 64 -0.09 5.52 -4.34
CA TRP A 64 -0.72 6.24 -5.45
C TRP A 64 -0.01 7.55 -5.76
N CYS A 65 -0.39 8.20 -6.86
CA CYS A 65 0.02 9.55 -7.26
C CYS A 65 -1.14 10.22 -7.99
N ASP A 66 -1.21 11.56 -7.97
CA ASP A 66 -2.21 12.31 -8.72
C ASP A 66 -2.12 11.99 -10.23
N GLY A 67 -3.27 11.88 -10.89
CA GLY A 67 -3.37 11.54 -12.32
C GLY A 67 -3.01 10.09 -12.70
N ARG A 68 -2.43 9.30 -11.78
CA ARG A 68 -1.96 7.93 -12.08
C ARG A 68 -2.91 6.85 -11.57
N ASN A 69 -3.07 5.79 -12.36
CA ASN A 69 -3.77 4.58 -11.95
C ASN A 69 -3.12 3.92 -10.73
N VAL A 70 -3.93 3.36 -9.83
CA VAL A 70 -3.47 2.51 -8.73
C VAL A 70 -3.26 1.09 -9.27
N PHE A 71 -2.00 0.69 -9.42
CA PHE A 71 -1.68 -0.67 -9.87
C PHE A 71 -1.87 -1.69 -8.73
N PRO A 72 -2.49 -2.85 -9.00
CA PRO A 72 -2.60 -3.90 -8.00
C PRO A 72 -1.22 -4.51 -7.72
N TRP A 73 -0.96 -4.81 -6.45
CA TRP A 73 0.15 -5.66 -6.08
C TRP A 73 -0.30 -7.11 -6.20
N VAL A 74 0.34 -7.85 -7.13
CA VAL A 74 0.00 -9.23 -7.46
C VAL A 74 1.16 -10.13 -7.06
N ILE A 75 0.86 -11.15 -6.27
CA ILE A 75 1.82 -12.16 -5.81
C ILE A 75 1.25 -13.56 -6.02
N ASP A 76 2.13 -14.50 -6.33
CA ASP A 76 1.78 -15.92 -6.38
C ASP A 76 1.93 -16.53 -4.98
N ILE A 77 0.81 -17.00 -4.43
CA ILE A 77 0.74 -17.66 -3.12
C ILE A 77 0.42 -19.16 -3.23
N THR A 78 0.54 -19.76 -4.42
CA THR A 78 0.16 -21.16 -4.70
C THR A 78 0.83 -22.13 -3.73
N GLN A 79 2.10 -21.90 -3.39
CA GLN A 79 2.87 -22.75 -2.46
C GLN A 79 2.53 -22.50 -0.98
N GLN A 80 1.80 -21.43 -0.67
CA GLN A 80 1.47 -21.02 0.69
C GLN A 80 0.05 -21.46 1.09
N VAL A 81 -0.76 -21.92 0.12
CA VAL A 81 -2.14 -22.36 0.32
C VAL A 81 -2.28 -23.89 0.26
N SER A 82 -3.24 -24.41 1.01
CA SER A 82 -3.67 -25.81 0.96
C SER A 82 -4.98 -25.91 0.19
N LEU A 83 -4.95 -26.49 -1.02
CA LEU A 83 -6.09 -26.51 -1.96
C LEU A 83 -7.35 -27.23 -1.45
N ASN A 84 -7.22 -28.13 -0.47
CA ASN A 84 -8.32 -28.93 0.06
C ASN A 84 -8.51 -28.76 1.58
N LYS A 85 -8.01 -27.65 2.15
CA LYS A 85 -8.12 -27.35 3.57
C LYS A 85 -8.50 -25.89 3.77
N HIS A 86 -8.90 -25.56 4.99
CA HIS A 86 -9.07 -24.17 5.39
C HIS A 86 -7.73 -23.43 5.32
N ASN A 87 -7.73 -22.26 4.69
CA ASN A 87 -6.58 -21.36 4.63
C ASN A 87 -6.88 -20.11 5.45
N GLN A 88 -5.89 -19.62 6.20
CA GLN A 88 -6.00 -18.36 6.91
C GLN A 88 -5.18 -17.29 6.19
N ILE A 89 -5.82 -16.16 5.91
CA ILE A 89 -5.17 -14.97 5.36
C ILE A 89 -5.43 -13.80 6.31
N THR A 90 -4.37 -13.19 6.82
CA THR A 90 -4.45 -12.04 7.72
C THR A 90 -3.73 -10.85 7.10
N TYR A 91 -4.37 -9.69 7.13
CA TYR A 91 -3.78 -8.42 6.72
C TYR A 91 -3.48 -7.52 7.93
N PHE A 92 -2.32 -6.85 7.92
CA PHE A 92 -2.01 -5.75 8.82
C PHE A 92 -1.04 -4.76 8.15
N GLY A 93 -1.01 -3.53 8.66
CA GLY A 93 -0.13 -2.47 8.17
C GLY A 93 0.73 -1.92 9.29
N TRP A 94 1.96 -1.53 8.96
CA TRP A 94 2.91 -0.95 9.90
C TRP A 94 3.37 0.43 9.46
N PHE A 95 3.54 1.29 10.47
CA PHE A 95 4.30 2.53 10.38
C PHE A 95 5.57 2.36 11.23
N ASN A 96 6.74 2.67 10.67
CA ASN A 96 8.04 2.47 11.32
C ASN A 96 8.25 1.06 11.91
N GLY A 97 7.75 0.04 11.21
CA GLY A 97 7.92 -1.37 11.60
C GLY A 97 7.05 -1.84 12.76
N MET A 98 6.06 -1.05 13.18
CA MET A 98 5.15 -1.38 14.27
C MET A 98 3.71 -0.99 13.93
N ASP A 99 2.76 -1.49 14.73
CA ASP A 99 1.35 -1.11 14.61
C ASP A 99 1.20 0.41 14.82
N PRO A 100 0.52 1.13 13.90
CA PRO A 100 0.32 2.57 14.04
C PRO A 100 -0.45 2.91 15.32
N ASN A 101 0.03 3.92 16.04
CA ASN A 101 -0.60 4.44 17.25
C ASN A 101 -0.66 5.98 17.23
N PRO A 102 -1.50 6.57 16.36
CA PRO A 102 -1.62 8.01 16.25
C PRO A 102 -2.36 8.63 17.45
N LYS A 103 -1.96 9.85 17.79
CA LYS A 103 -2.55 10.67 18.86
C LYS A 103 -3.65 11.58 18.35
N GLN A 104 -3.67 11.85 17.05
CA GLN A 104 -4.73 12.61 16.37
C GLN A 104 -5.60 11.68 15.53
N ASN A 105 -6.56 12.28 14.80
CA ASN A 105 -7.38 11.52 13.86
C ASN A 105 -6.47 10.81 12.85
N PRO A 106 -6.54 9.47 12.76
CA PRO A 106 -5.66 8.70 11.90
C PRO A 106 -5.96 8.97 10.43
N GLY A 107 -4.93 8.84 9.59
CA GLY A 107 -5.12 8.57 8.18
C GLY A 107 -5.83 7.23 7.96
N MET A 108 -6.36 7.02 6.76
CA MET A 108 -7.07 5.79 6.38
C MET A 108 -6.29 5.02 5.32
N ILE A 109 -6.25 3.69 5.47
CA ILE A 109 -5.75 2.80 4.41
C ILE A 109 -6.95 2.15 3.72
N SER A 110 -7.13 2.46 2.43
CA SER A 110 -8.15 1.84 1.59
C SER A 110 -7.58 0.62 0.87
N ILE A 111 -8.27 -0.52 0.99
CA ILE A 111 -7.82 -1.80 0.44
C ILE A 111 -8.97 -2.53 -0.23
N TYR A 112 -8.68 -3.01 -1.43
CA TYR A 112 -9.43 -4.06 -2.09
C TYR A 112 -8.48 -5.22 -2.33
N SER A 113 -8.90 -6.43 -1.96
CA SER A 113 -8.12 -7.66 -2.03
C SER A 113 -8.98 -8.74 -2.65
N TYR A 114 -8.37 -9.52 -3.54
CA TYR A 114 -9.03 -10.60 -4.25
C TYR A 114 -8.10 -11.81 -4.27
N LEU A 115 -8.66 -12.99 -3.98
CA LEU A 115 -7.99 -14.26 -4.25
C LEU A 115 -8.43 -14.75 -5.63
N VAL A 116 -7.48 -14.94 -6.52
CA VAL A 116 -7.74 -15.53 -7.85
C VAL A 116 -7.18 -16.94 -7.85
N TYR A 117 -8.02 -17.91 -8.20
CA TYR A 117 -7.62 -19.29 -8.38
C TYR A 117 -8.28 -19.85 -9.63
N TYR A 118 -7.61 -20.81 -10.25
CA TYR A 118 -8.11 -21.52 -11.41
C TYR A 118 -8.34 -22.98 -11.00
N ARG A 119 -9.47 -23.53 -11.42
CA ARG A 119 -9.77 -24.95 -11.27
C ARG A 119 -9.87 -25.55 -12.65
N THR A 120 -9.05 -26.56 -12.91
CA THR A 120 -9.18 -27.45 -14.08
C THR A 120 -10.26 -28.49 -13.84
#